data_AF-A0A956VCA9-F1
#
_entry.id   AF-A0A956VCA9-F1
#
_cell.length_a   1.000
_cell.length_b   1.000
_cell.length_c   1.000
_cell.angle_alpha   90.00
_cell.angle_beta   90.00
_cell.angle_gamma   90.00
#
_symmetry.space_group_name_H-M   'P 1'
#
loop_
_entity.id
_entity.type
_entity.pdbx_description
1 polymer ?
#
loop_
_entity_poly.entity_id
_entity_poly.type
_entity_poly.pdbx_seq_one_letter_code
_entity_poly.pdbx_strand_id
1 'polypeptide(L)' 'NDVADALSGYDLPLFKSRINKRTDYPKSAASGHSIFETRNKLAIEEMNAFTDEFLSWIGKK' A
#
# COMPACT_ATOMS: atom_id res chain seq x y z
N ASN A 1 11.56 3.39 12.51
CA ASN A 1 11.53 4.87 12.43
C ASN A 1 12.58 5.36 11.47
N ASP A 2 13.75 4.73 11.45
CA ASP A 2 14.92 5.09 10.62
C ASP A 2 14.62 5.33 9.12
N VAL A 3 13.79 4.50 8.48
CA VAL A 3 13.42 4.67 7.07
C VAL A 3 12.50 5.88 6.86
N ALA A 4 11.55 6.11 7.76
CA ALA A 4 10.65 7.26 7.66
C ALA A 4 11.43 8.56 7.90
N ASP A 5 12.36 8.55 8.85
CA ASP A 5 13.23 9.70 9.15
C ASP A 5 14.15 10.00 7.96
N ALA A 6 14.77 8.98 7.36
CA ALA A 6 15.58 9.13 6.16
C ALA A 6 14.79 9.70 4.96
N LEU A 7 13.52 9.30 4.82
CA LEU A 7 12.67 9.76 3.73
C LEU A 7 12.04 11.14 3.99
N SER A 8 12.02 11.62 5.24
CA SER A 8 11.42 12.92 5.60
C SER A 8 12.13 14.13 4.98
N GLY A 9 13.37 13.96 4.54
CA GLY A 9 14.14 15.00 3.84
C GLY A 9 13.77 15.19 2.37
N TYR A 10 12.89 14.35 1.81
CA TYR A 10 12.42 14.47 0.43
C TYR A 10 11.06 15.17 0.38
N ASP A 11 10.82 15.93 -0.68
CA ASP A 11 9.53 16.62 -0.92
C ASP A 11 8.45 15.68 -1.50
N LEU A 12 8.39 14.46 -0.96
CA LEU A 12 7.44 13.43 -1.35
C LEU A 12 6.57 13.06 -0.14
N PRO A 13 5.27 12.78 -0.33
CA PRO A 13 4.41 12.38 0.76
C PRO A 13 4.87 11.03 1.33
N LEU A 14 5.01 10.98 2.65
CA LEU A 14 5.17 9.73 3.39
C LEU A 14 3.82 9.25 3.89
N PHE A 15 3.31 8.19 3.27
CA PHE A 15 2.06 7.56 3.68
C PHE A 15 2.22 6.75 4.97
N LYS A 16 1.18 6.79 5.81
CA LYS A 16 1.09 6.04 7.06
C LYS A 16 0.71 4.58 6.80
N SER A 17 -0.08 4.32 5.76
CA SER A 17 -0.49 2.99 5.34
C SER A 17 0.74 2.19 4.89
N ARG A 18 0.78 0.91 5.29
CA ARG A 18 1.90 0.01 4.99
C ARG A 18 1.39 -1.23 4.29
N ILE A 19 2.05 -1.59 3.20
CA ILE A 19 1.84 -2.86 2.52
C ILE A 19 2.84 -3.87 3.07
N ASN A 20 2.35 -4.93 3.70
CA ASN A 20 3.23 -5.94 4.27
C ASN A 20 3.64 -6.97 3.22
N LYS A 21 4.81 -7.59 3.44
CA LYS A 21 5.25 -8.71 2.59
C LYS A 21 4.34 -9.92 2.81
N ARG A 22 3.42 -10.14 1.89
CA ARG A 22 2.49 -11.28 1.88
C ARG A 22 2.73 -12.12 0.64
N THR A 23 2.67 -13.44 0.77
CA THR A 23 2.86 -14.35 -0.38
C THR A 23 1.75 -14.24 -1.41
N ASP A 24 0.60 -13.70 -1.03
CA ASP A 24 -0.56 -13.55 -1.92
C ASP A 24 -0.33 -12.50 -3.02
N TYR A 25 0.43 -11.43 -2.75
CA TYR A 25 0.77 -10.42 -3.77
C TYR A 25 1.51 -11.01 -4.99
N PRO A 26 2.62 -11.76 -4.83
CA PRO A 26 3.27 -12.38 -5.99
C PRO A 26 2.45 -13.52 -6.59
N LYS A 27 1.66 -14.26 -5.79
CA LYS A 27 0.80 -15.33 -6.31
C LYS A 27 -0.31 -14.78 -7.21
N SER A 28 -1.02 -13.74 -6.77
CA SER A 28 -2.07 -13.12 -7.58
C SER A 28 -1.50 -12.55 -8.87
N ALA A 29 -0.36 -11.84 -8.78
CA ALA A 29 0.32 -11.28 -9.94
C ALA A 29 0.75 -12.36 -10.95
N ALA A 30 1.30 -13.48 -10.48
CA ALA A 30 1.69 -14.61 -11.34
C ALA A 30 0.50 -15.26 -12.06
N SER A 31 -0.71 -15.17 -11.50
CA SER A 31 -1.95 -15.65 -12.10
C SER A 31 -2.67 -14.59 -12.95
N GLY A 32 -2.09 -13.39 -13.12
CA GLY A 32 -2.73 -12.29 -13.86
C GLY A 32 -3.88 -11.63 -13.11
N HIS A 33 -3.93 -11.78 -11.78
CA HIS A 33 -4.95 -11.21 -10.92
C HIS A 33 -4.35 -10.20 -9.93
N SER A 34 -5.19 -9.35 -9.36
CA SER A 34 -4.80 -8.45 -8.28
C SER A 34 -5.01 -9.12 -6.92
N ILE A 35 -4.64 -8.41 -5.85
CA ILE A 35 -4.85 -8.91 -4.49
C ILE A 35 -6.35 -9.02 -4.13
N PHE A 36 -7.22 -8.29 -4.84
CA PHE A 36 -8.66 -8.24 -4.61
C PHE A 36 -9.38 -9.53 -5.03
N GLU A 37 -8.81 -10.30 -5.96
CA GLU A 37 -9.32 -11.62 -6.35
C GLU A 37 -8.85 -12.74 -5.39
N THR A 38 -8.10 -12.40 -4.34
CA THR A 38 -7.70 -13.36 -3.30
C THR A 38 -8.69 -13.40 -2.13
N ARG A 39 -8.54 -14.37 -1.23
CA ARG A 39 -9.32 -14.43 0.04
C ARG A 39 -8.57 -13.79 1.22
N ASN A 40 -7.43 -13.16 0.99
CA ASN A 40 -6.61 -12.60 2.06
C ASN A 40 -7.15 -11.22 2.47
N LYS A 41 -8.07 -11.21 3.44
CA LYS A 41 -8.71 -9.99 3.96
C LYS A 41 -7.71 -8.93 4.41
N LEU A 42 -6.63 -9.33 5.09
CA LEU A 42 -5.63 -8.39 5.58
C LEU A 42 -4.87 -7.70 4.43
N ALA A 43 -4.57 -8.42 3.35
CA ALA A 43 -3.91 -7.84 2.18
C ALA A 43 -4.83 -6.86 1.42
N ILE A 44 -6.13 -7.18 1.39
CA ILE A 44 -7.16 -6.32 0.81
C ILE A 44 -7.33 -5.05 1.66
N GLU A 45 -7.41 -5.18 2.99
CA GLU A 45 -7.51 -4.06 3.93
C GLU A 45 -6.29 -3.12 3.84
N GLU A 46 -5.08 -3.67 3.74
CA GLU A 46 -3.86 -2.88 3.53
C GLU A 46 -3.90 -2.08 2.23
N MET A 47 -4.34 -2.71 1.13
CA MET A 47 -4.44 -2.05 -0.17
C MET A 47 -5.53 -0.98 -0.18
N ASN A 48 -6.68 -1.24 0.46
CA ASN A 48 -7.75 -0.26 0.61
C ASN A 48 -7.26 0.94 1.44
N ALA A 49 -6.62 0.71 2.59
CA ALA A 49 -6.10 1.79 3.43
C ALA A 49 -5.08 2.68 2.68
N PHE A 50 -4.18 2.06 1.91
CA PHE A 50 -3.25 2.80 1.05
C PHE A 50 -3.98 3.60 -0.04
N THR A 51 -4.98 3.00 -0.69
CA THR A 51 -5.76 3.65 -1.75
C THR A 51 -6.53 4.85 -1.21
N ASP A 52 -7.17 4.72 -0.05
CA ASP A 52 -7.90 5.80 0.61
C ASP A 52 -6.98 6.96 1.00
N GLU A 53 -5.79 6.65 1.54
CA GLU A 53 -4.80 7.65 1.88
C GLU A 53 -4.26 8.38 0.64
N PHE A 54 -3.99 7.64 -0.44
CA PHE A 54 -3.53 8.19 -1.71
C PHE A 54 -4.59 9.13 -2.33
N LEU A 55 -5.86 8.71 -2.37
CA LEU A 55 -6.96 9.53 -2.85
C LEU A 55 -7.16 10.78 -1.97
N SER A 56 -7.05 10.65 -0.64
CA SER A 56 -7.09 11.78 0.28
C SER A 56 -5.96 12.77 0.03
N TRP A 57 -4.76 12.30 -0.32
CA TRP A 57 -3.63 13.15 -0.67
C TRP A 57 -3.84 13.87 -2.01
N ILE A 58 -4.33 13.16 -3.05
CA ILE A 58 -4.67 13.78 -4.34
C ILE A 58 -5.73 14.87 -4.15
N GLY A 59 -6.81 14.59 -3.42
CA GLY A 59 -7.90 15.55 -3.21
C GLY A 59 -7.53 16.77 -2.35
N LYS A 60 -6.34 16.78 -1.72
CA LYS A 60 -5.80 17.93 -0.99
C LYS A 60 -4.90 18.83 -1.86
N LYS A 61 -4.49 18.36 -3.04
CA LYS A 61 -3.75 19.15 -4.03
C LYS A 61 -4.71 19.91 -4.93
#